data_AF-R9KDL3-F1
#
_entry.id   AF-R9KDL3-F1
#
_cell.length_a   1.000
_cell.length_b   1.000
_cell.length_c   1.000
_cell.angle_alpha   90.00
_cell.angle_beta   90.00
_cell.angle_gamma   90.00
#
_symmetry.space_group_name_H-M   'P 1'
#
loop_
_entity.id
_entity.type
_entity.pdbx_description
1 polymer ?
#
loop_
_entity_poly.entity_id
_entity_poly.type
_entity_poly.pdbx_seq_one_letter_code
_entity_poly.pdbx_strand_id
1 'polypeptide(L)'
;DSVLIGTYEYDLWGNPVSVKEAADGRDTDGILGKNPFRYRCYYYDAETGFYYLNSRYYDPQIRRWISPEPHVYHGGFDSGAGIGGYNVYAYCVNSPLNYLDYSGEFVVSTLVICVVVGAVVGGTVGGIVGNAYANHKGYTGSDKTKSVLAGVGIGGLACGALGYAAAPTIVSATGVAGISVTSAGVSTTAALGTSFGKLGTLIENNGRQLIDWSKTTWHALKRMEERGATQSMIEVWAKTGKALQQSGDKVLYVTKEGVAVIDSIGKVITAYTSDYFDANMQQVIETLFGR
;
A
#
# COMPACT_ATOMS: atom_id res chain seq x y z
N ASP A 1 -17.73 0.42 -10.20
CA ASP A 1 -17.43 -0.84 -9.49
C ASP A 1 -16.13 -1.42 -10.03
N SER A 2 -15.12 -1.61 -9.19
CA SER A 2 -13.81 -2.13 -9.59
C SER A 2 -13.83 -3.66 -9.67
N VAL A 3 -14.59 -4.20 -10.63
CA VAL A 3 -14.69 -5.65 -10.86
C VAL A 3 -13.57 -6.09 -11.80
N LEU A 4 -12.81 -7.11 -11.41
CA LEU A 4 -11.79 -7.72 -12.26
C LEU A 4 -12.47 -8.48 -13.41
N ILE A 5 -12.09 -8.19 -14.65
CA ILE A 5 -12.68 -8.84 -15.85
C ILE A 5 -11.82 -10.01 -16.33
N GLY A 6 -10.50 -9.90 -16.23
CA GLY A 6 -9.59 -11.00 -16.57
C GLY A 6 -8.12 -10.64 -16.37
N THR A 7 -7.26 -11.59 -16.71
CA THR A 7 -5.81 -11.50 -16.50
C THR A 7 -5.05 -11.93 -17.74
N TYR A 8 -3.87 -11.32 -17.91
CA TYR A 8 -2.88 -11.73 -18.90
C TYR A 8 -1.62 -12.16 -18.16
N GLU A 9 -1.07 -13.31 -18.53
CA GLU A 9 0.19 -13.83 -18.04
C GLU A 9 1.20 -13.87 -19.19
N TYR A 10 2.43 -13.47 -18.93
CA TYR A 10 3.50 -13.41 -19.92
C TYR A 10 4.76 -14.09 -19.41
N ASP A 11 5.59 -14.57 -20.34
CA ASP A 11 6.97 -14.92 -20.02
C ASP A 11 7.85 -13.66 -19.88
N LEU A 12 9.13 -13.85 -19.54
CA LEU A 12 10.09 -12.74 -19.38
C LEU A 12 10.30 -11.89 -20.63
N TRP A 13 9.93 -12.40 -21.81
CA TRP A 13 10.13 -11.76 -23.10
C TRP A 13 8.83 -11.20 -23.69
N GLY A 14 7.71 -11.30 -22.97
CA GLY A 14 6.43 -10.77 -23.39
C GLY A 14 5.60 -11.72 -24.25
N ASN A 15 5.97 -13.00 -24.36
CA ASN A 15 5.08 -13.99 -24.98
C ASN A 15 3.88 -14.23 -24.06
N PRO A 16 2.63 -14.16 -24.57
CA PRO A 16 1.46 -14.47 -23.78
C PRO A 16 1.44 -15.96 -23.41
N VAL A 17 1.50 -16.24 -22.12
CA VAL A 17 1.40 -17.59 -21.53
C VAL A 17 -0.05 -17.96 -21.30
N SER A 18 -0.87 -17.01 -20.84
CA SER A 18 -2.30 -17.20 -20.74
C SER A 18 -3.09 -15.89 -20.78
N VAL A 19 -4.32 -15.97 -21.27
CA VAL A 19 -5.33 -14.90 -21.23
C VAL A 19 -6.60 -15.54 -20.69
N LYS A 20 -7.06 -15.10 -19.52
CA LYS A 20 -8.16 -15.77 -18.80
C LYS A 20 -9.16 -14.75 -18.29
N GLU A 21 -10.44 -15.08 -18.40
CA GLU A 21 -11.49 -14.37 -17.66
C GLU A 21 -11.30 -14.58 -16.15
N ALA A 22 -11.68 -13.56 -15.38
CA ALA A 22 -11.68 -13.67 -13.92
C ALA A 22 -12.80 -14.62 -13.48
N ALA A 23 -12.59 -15.36 -12.39
CA ALA A 23 -13.57 -16.34 -11.90
C ALA A 23 -14.96 -15.72 -11.63
N ASP A 24 -14.97 -14.48 -11.13
CA ASP A 24 -16.19 -13.73 -10.80
C ASP A 24 -16.53 -12.64 -11.83
N GLY A 25 -15.65 -12.44 -12.82
CA GLY A 25 -15.85 -11.51 -13.92
C GLY A 25 -16.45 -12.23 -15.14
N ARG A 26 -17.15 -11.50 -16.00
CA ARG A 26 -17.50 -11.99 -17.33
C ARG A 26 -17.01 -11.00 -18.37
N ASP A 27 -16.27 -11.46 -19.35
CA ASP A 27 -15.84 -10.63 -20.48
C ASP A 27 -16.96 -10.52 -21.54
N THR A 28 -18.09 -9.91 -21.16
CA THR A 28 -19.27 -9.82 -22.04
C THR A 28 -19.01 -9.05 -23.34
N ASP A 29 -18.08 -8.09 -23.30
CA ASP A 29 -17.77 -7.20 -24.43
C ASP A 29 -16.51 -7.64 -25.22
N GLY A 30 -15.87 -8.76 -24.85
CA GLY A 30 -14.63 -9.22 -25.47
C GLY A 30 -13.46 -8.26 -25.26
N ILE A 31 -13.45 -7.53 -24.15
CA ILE A 31 -12.44 -6.57 -23.73
C ILE A 31 -11.06 -7.22 -23.72
N LEU A 32 -10.96 -8.49 -23.31
CA LEU A 32 -9.66 -9.16 -23.23
C LEU A 32 -9.00 -9.31 -24.60
N GLY A 33 -9.79 -9.57 -25.64
CA GLY A 33 -9.31 -9.61 -27.02
C GLY A 33 -9.02 -8.23 -27.60
N LYS A 34 -9.88 -7.25 -27.27
CA LYS A 34 -9.83 -5.89 -27.81
C LYS A 34 -8.73 -5.02 -27.22
N ASN A 35 -8.27 -5.30 -26.00
CA ASN A 35 -7.24 -4.49 -25.35
C ASN A 35 -5.92 -4.56 -26.11
N PRO A 36 -5.48 -3.45 -26.73
CA PRO A 36 -4.22 -3.42 -27.46
C PRO A 36 -3.03 -3.20 -26.51
N PHE A 37 -3.24 -2.68 -25.30
CA PHE A 37 -2.15 -2.41 -24.37
C PHE A 37 -1.88 -3.61 -23.48
N ARG A 38 -0.74 -4.25 -23.70
CA ARG A 38 -0.41 -5.56 -23.11
C ARG A 38 0.93 -5.51 -22.37
N TYR A 39 1.85 -6.42 -22.66
CA TYR A 39 3.17 -6.49 -22.02
C TYR A 39 3.82 -5.10 -21.97
N ARG A 40 4.16 -4.65 -20.75
CA ARG A 40 4.78 -3.35 -20.45
C ARG A 40 4.05 -2.13 -21.04
N CYS A 41 2.73 -2.24 -21.19
CA CYS A 41 1.88 -1.22 -21.79
C CYS A 41 2.20 -0.91 -23.26
N TYR A 42 2.88 -1.83 -23.96
CA TYR A 42 3.10 -1.70 -25.39
C TYR A 42 1.82 -2.03 -26.17
N TYR A 43 1.71 -1.47 -27.37
CA TYR A 43 0.64 -1.78 -28.29
C TYR A 43 0.91 -3.15 -28.93
N TYR A 44 0.09 -4.14 -28.63
CA TYR A 44 0.16 -5.48 -29.19
C TYR A 44 -0.69 -5.56 -30.45
N ASP A 45 -0.03 -5.86 -31.56
CA ASP A 45 -0.68 -6.19 -32.81
C ASP A 45 -1.06 -7.68 -32.79
N ALA A 46 -2.35 -7.96 -32.72
CA ALA A 46 -2.87 -9.32 -32.64
C ALA A 46 -2.74 -10.10 -33.96
N GLU A 47 -2.59 -9.42 -35.11
CA GLU A 47 -2.44 -10.09 -36.41
C GLU A 47 -1.02 -10.66 -36.57
N THR A 48 -0.02 -9.92 -36.10
CA THR A 48 1.39 -10.30 -36.22
C THR A 48 1.96 -10.96 -34.98
N GLY A 49 1.38 -10.70 -33.81
CA GLY A 49 1.93 -11.11 -32.52
C GLY A 49 3.08 -10.22 -32.02
N PHE A 50 3.30 -9.08 -32.66
CA PHE A 50 4.37 -8.14 -32.33
C PHE A 50 3.90 -7.02 -31.40
N TYR A 51 4.86 -6.39 -30.74
CA TYR A 51 4.63 -5.17 -29.97
C TYR A 51 5.17 -3.96 -30.74
N TYR A 52 4.34 -2.95 -30.94
CA TYR A 52 4.75 -1.67 -31.49
C TYR A 52 5.18 -0.70 -30.38
N LEU A 53 6.42 -0.21 -30.47
CA LEU A 53 7.04 0.68 -29.49
C LEU A 53 7.43 2.02 -30.16
N ASN A 54 6.53 2.62 -30.93
CA ASN A 54 6.71 3.87 -31.69
C ASN A 54 7.78 3.82 -32.80
N SER A 55 9.03 3.54 -32.46
CA SER A 55 10.17 3.50 -33.38
C SER A 55 10.31 2.16 -34.10
N ARG A 56 9.99 1.05 -33.42
CA ARG A 56 10.26 -0.30 -33.88
C ARG A 56 9.17 -1.28 -33.46
N TYR A 57 9.11 -2.41 -34.16
CA TYR A 57 8.33 -3.58 -33.78
C TYR A 57 9.23 -4.62 -33.09
N TYR A 58 8.77 -5.10 -31.95
CA TYR A 58 9.42 -6.13 -31.15
C TYR A 58 8.67 -7.46 -31.30
N ASP A 59 9.41 -8.51 -31.64
CA ASP A 59 8.90 -9.88 -31.69
C ASP A 59 9.30 -10.63 -30.39
N PRO A 60 8.33 -10.95 -29.51
CA PRO A 60 8.58 -11.66 -28.27
C PRO A 60 8.98 -13.13 -28.49
N GLN A 61 8.58 -13.74 -29.61
CA GLN A 61 8.82 -15.15 -29.91
C GLN A 61 10.30 -15.40 -30.19
N ILE A 62 10.92 -14.53 -31.00
CA ILE A 62 12.36 -14.59 -31.29
C ILE A 62 13.18 -13.70 -30.35
N ARG A 63 12.54 -12.91 -29.50
CA ARG A 63 13.16 -12.08 -28.45
C ARG A 63 14.01 -10.94 -29.00
N ARG A 64 13.59 -10.34 -30.12
CA ARG A 64 14.36 -9.33 -30.87
C ARG A 64 13.47 -8.25 -31.44
N TRP A 65 14.09 -7.11 -31.73
CA TRP A 65 13.53 -6.16 -32.69
C TRP A 65 13.53 -6.79 -34.08
N ILE A 66 12.50 -6.51 -34.89
CA ILE A 66 12.44 -7.01 -36.28
C ILE A 66 13.16 -6.08 -37.27
N SER A 67 13.47 -4.86 -36.83
CA SER A 67 14.28 -3.87 -37.55
C SER A 67 15.49 -3.49 -36.71
N PRO A 68 16.63 -3.11 -37.33
CA PRO A 68 17.75 -2.59 -36.58
C PRO A 68 17.37 -1.28 -35.87
N GLU A 69 18.18 -0.88 -34.91
CA GLU A 69 18.10 0.44 -34.27
C GLU A 69 18.08 1.56 -35.33
N PRO A 70 17.19 2.57 -35.20
CA PRO A 70 16.95 3.56 -36.26
C PRO A 70 18.13 4.53 -36.52
N HIS A 71 18.92 4.84 -35.50
CA HIS A 71 20.07 5.73 -35.55
C HIS A 71 21.41 5.04 -35.90
N VAL A 72 21.44 3.74 -36.18
CA VAL A 72 22.66 2.98 -36.48
C VAL A 72 23.49 3.61 -37.61
N TYR A 73 22.82 4.15 -38.63
CA TYR A 73 23.46 4.79 -39.77
C TYR A 73 24.05 6.18 -39.44
N HIS A 74 23.65 6.75 -38.31
CA HIS A 74 24.19 8.00 -37.77
C HIS A 74 25.26 7.75 -36.69
N GLY A 75 25.69 6.50 -36.51
CA GLY A 75 26.60 6.09 -35.44
C GLY A 75 25.96 6.11 -34.05
N GLY A 76 24.64 6.24 -34.00
CA GLY A 76 23.84 6.13 -32.78
C GLY A 76 23.45 4.68 -32.51
N PHE A 77 23.15 4.39 -31.25
CA PHE A 77 22.56 3.13 -30.79
C PHE A 77 21.57 3.46 -29.67
N ASP A 78 20.84 2.45 -29.21
CA ASP A 78 19.93 2.59 -28.07
C ASP A 78 20.59 3.31 -26.91
N SER A 79 20.02 4.46 -26.53
CA SER A 79 20.54 5.27 -25.45
C SER A 79 20.39 4.50 -24.13
N GLY A 80 21.46 4.43 -23.33
CA GLY A 80 21.50 3.63 -22.11
C GLY A 80 21.89 2.16 -22.29
N ALA A 81 22.06 1.67 -23.53
CA ALA A 81 22.44 0.28 -23.80
C ALA A 81 23.96 -0.02 -23.66
N GLY A 82 24.81 1.02 -23.59
CA GLY A 82 26.27 0.88 -23.51
C GLY A 82 26.84 0.02 -24.64
N ILE A 83 27.81 -0.85 -24.34
CA ILE A 83 28.36 -1.81 -25.32
C ILE A 83 27.31 -2.82 -25.83
N GLY A 84 26.18 -2.99 -25.12
CA GLY A 84 25.08 -3.82 -25.57
C GLY A 84 24.39 -3.30 -26.83
N GLY A 85 24.46 -1.98 -27.07
CA GLY A 85 23.81 -1.30 -28.21
C GLY A 85 24.36 -1.71 -29.58
N TYR A 86 25.56 -2.29 -29.65
CA TYR A 86 26.14 -2.79 -30.91
C TYR A 86 25.33 -3.95 -31.51
N ASN A 87 24.57 -4.67 -30.70
CA ASN A 87 23.56 -5.58 -31.22
C ASN A 87 22.27 -4.80 -31.47
N VAL A 88 22.15 -4.27 -32.69
CA VAL A 88 21.04 -3.38 -33.11
C VAL A 88 19.65 -4.04 -33.12
N TYR A 89 19.58 -5.36 -32.89
CA TYR A 89 18.34 -6.11 -32.77
C TYR A 89 18.03 -6.55 -31.33
N ALA A 90 18.90 -6.24 -30.37
CA ALA A 90 18.73 -6.66 -28.98
C ALA A 90 17.64 -5.85 -28.27
N TYR A 91 16.61 -6.54 -27.79
CA TYR A 91 15.64 -5.94 -26.88
C TYR A 91 16.21 -5.90 -25.46
N CYS A 92 16.17 -4.73 -24.82
CA CYS A 92 16.57 -4.54 -23.42
C CYS A 92 17.97 -5.13 -23.09
N VAL A 93 18.91 -5.05 -24.03
CA VAL A 93 20.28 -5.60 -23.90
C VAL A 93 20.26 -7.10 -23.52
N ASN A 94 19.30 -7.85 -24.06
CA ASN A 94 19.03 -9.26 -23.76
C ASN A 94 18.65 -9.56 -22.28
N SER A 95 18.26 -8.53 -21.52
CA SER A 95 17.93 -8.66 -20.11
C SER A 95 16.65 -7.87 -19.78
N PRO A 96 15.48 -8.28 -20.31
CA PRO A 96 14.22 -7.57 -20.11
C PRO A 96 13.78 -7.51 -18.64
N LEU A 97 14.26 -8.39 -17.76
CA LEU A 97 13.99 -8.26 -16.32
C LEU A 97 14.66 -7.00 -15.70
N ASN A 98 15.88 -6.71 -16.12
CA ASN A 98 16.70 -5.64 -15.52
C ASN A 98 16.61 -4.32 -16.29
N TYR A 99 16.00 -4.32 -17.48
CA TYR A 99 15.91 -3.15 -18.33
C TYR A 99 14.53 -3.01 -18.96
N LEU A 100 14.17 -1.77 -19.30
CA LEU A 100 12.93 -1.36 -19.94
C LEU A 100 13.26 -0.51 -21.15
N ASP A 101 12.49 -0.64 -22.22
CA ASP A 101 12.56 0.26 -23.37
C ASP A 101 11.15 0.74 -23.72
N TYR A 102 10.84 2.01 -23.45
CA TYR A 102 9.50 2.57 -23.64
C TYR A 102 9.32 3.22 -25.02
N SER A 103 10.40 3.69 -25.62
CA SER A 103 10.39 4.35 -26.93
C SER A 103 10.89 3.45 -28.05
N GLY A 104 11.31 2.23 -27.71
CA GLY A 104 12.04 1.36 -28.62
C GLY A 104 13.37 1.93 -29.04
N GLU A 105 14.01 2.79 -28.23
CA GLU A 105 15.33 3.42 -28.51
C GLU A 105 16.08 3.80 -27.23
N PHE A 106 15.43 3.69 -26.06
CA PHE A 106 15.97 4.17 -24.80
C PHE A 106 15.81 3.13 -23.71
N VAL A 107 16.94 2.51 -23.37
CA VAL A 107 17.00 1.43 -22.39
C VAL A 107 17.26 2.02 -21.01
N VAL A 108 16.28 1.89 -20.12
CA VAL A 108 16.37 2.32 -18.72
C VAL A 108 16.49 1.09 -17.83
N SER A 109 17.42 1.11 -16.88
CA SER A 109 17.49 0.02 -15.89
C SER A 109 16.28 0.04 -14.96
N THR A 110 15.72 -1.13 -14.67
CA THR A 110 14.64 -1.32 -13.70
C THR A 110 15.03 -0.74 -12.34
N LEU A 111 16.31 -0.87 -11.95
CA LEU A 111 16.85 -0.31 -10.72
C LEU A 111 16.66 1.20 -10.64
N VAL A 112 16.98 1.95 -11.70
CA VAL A 112 16.82 3.41 -11.72
C VAL A 112 15.36 3.81 -11.52
N ILE A 113 14.42 3.10 -12.14
CA ILE A 113 12.98 3.34 -11.95
C ILE A 113 12.57 3.03 -10.50
N CYS A 114 13.02 1.90 -9.94
CA CYS A 114 12.78 1.55 -8.54
C CYS A 114 13.35 2.60 -7.58
N VAL A 115 14.53 3.15 -7.86
CA VAL A 115 15.16 4.21 -7.07
C VAL A 115 14.34 5.49 -7.12
N VAL A 116 13.91 5.92 -8.31
CA VAL A 116 13.11 7.15 -8.47
C VAL A 116 11.75 7.01 -7.81
N VAL A 117 11.02 5.93 -8.10
CA VAL A 117 9.72 5.65 -7.48
C VAL A 117 9.87 5.50 -5.97
N GLY A 118 10.88 4.77 -5.53
CA GLY A 118 11.23 4.60 -4.13
C GLY A 118 11.50 5.95 -3.45
N ALA A 119 12.29 6.82 -4.06
CA ALA A 119 12.60 8.14 -3.51
C ALA A 119 11.37 9.04 -3.42
N VAL A 120 10.47 9.02 -4.41
CA VAL A 120 9.21 9.78 -4.38
C VAL A 120 8.31 9.28 -3.25
N VAL A 121 8.05 7.97 -3.19
CA VAL A 121 7.23 7.35 -2.15
C VAL A 121 7.83 7.60 -0.77
N GLY A 122 9.13 7.36 -0.62
CA GLY A 122 9.87 7.57 0.61
C GLY A 122 9.85 9.03 1.06
N GLY A 123 10.04 9.97 0.14
CA GLY A 123 9.97 11.41 0.43
C GLY A 123 8.60 11.82 0.93
N THR A 124 7.52 11.34 0.29
CA THR A 124 6.14 11.60 0.74
C THR A 124 5.89 11.04 2.13
N VAL A 125 6.23 9.77 2.37
CA VAL A 125 6.08 9.11 3.68
C VAL A 125 6.90 9.83 4.74
N GLY A 126 8.17 10.12 4.43
CA GLY A 126 9.08 10.83 5.31
C GLY A 126 8.58 12.23 5.68
N GLY A 127 8.01 12.98 4.73
CA GLY A 127 7.40 14.29 5.00
C GLY A 127 6.19 14.22 5.94
N ILE A 128 5.33 13.21 5.77
CA ILE A 128 4.17 12.97 6.64
C ILE A 128 4.64 12.64 8.06
N VAL A 129 5.63 11.76 8.18
CA VAL A 129 6.25 11.39 9.45
C VAL A 129 6.92 12.60 10.11
N GLY A 130 7.66 13.41 9.36
CA GLY A 130 8.30 14.64 9.85
C GLY A 130 7.29 15.67 10.36
N ASN A 131 6.13 15.79 9.70
CA ASN A 131 5.03 16.66 10.15
C ASN A 131 4.40 16.15 11.46
N ALA A 132 4.15 14.84 11.56
CA ALA A 132 3.58 14.24 12.76
C ALA A 132 4.53 14.37 13.97
N TYR A 133 5.83 14.12 13.77
CA TYR A 133 6.86 14.32 14.78
C TYR A 133 6.91 15.78 15.27
N ALA A 134 6.88 16.75 14.34
CA ALA A 134 6.86 18.17 14.68
C ALA A 134 5.62 18.54 15.52
N ASN A 135 4.45 18.03 15.16
CA ASN A 135 3.22 18.27 15.93
C ASN A 135 3.29 17.66 17.34
N HIS A 136 3.87 16.47 17.50
CA HIS A 136 4.05 15.82 18.80
C HIS A 136 5.03 16.59 19.70
N LYS A 137 6.09 17.17 19.12
CA LYS A 137 7.04 18.02 19.85
C LYS A 137 6.56 19.46 20.06
N GLY A 138 5.39 19.83 19.54
CA GLY A 138 4.86 21.19 19.62
C GLY A 138 5.63 22.22 18.79
N TYR A 139 6.37 21.78 17.79
CA TYR A 139 7.12 22.68 16.91
C TYR A 139 6.19 23.49 16.03
N THR A 140 6.50 24.77 15.88
CA THR A 140 5.76 25.72 15.04
C THR A 140 6.72 26.48 14.12
N GLY A 141 6.18 27.13 13.09
CA GLY A 141 6.98 27.96 12.18
C GLY A 141 8.12 27.20 11.49
N SER A 142 9.32 27.77 11.53
CA SER A 142 10.49 27.27 10.81
C SER A 142 10.97 25.89 11.31
N ASP A 143 10.79 25.58 12.59
CA ASP A 143 11.25 24.30 13.16
C ASP A 143 10.34 23.14 12.74
N LYS A 144 9.05 23.41 12.52
CA LYS A 144 8.14 22.46 11.88
C LYS A 144 8.54 22.20 10.44
N THR A 145 8.82 23.24 9.66
CA THR A 145 9.26 23.11 8.26
C THR A 145 10.57 22.31 8.14
N LYS A 146 11.55 22.57 9.01
CA LYS A 146 12.80 21.80 9.06
C LYS A 146 12.57 20.31 9.33
N SER A 147 11.65 19.99 10.25
CA SER A 147 11.32 18.61 10.61
C SER A 147 10.67 17.86 9.44
N VAL A 148 9.78 18.53 8.70
CA VAL A 148 9.15 17.97 7.48
C VAL A 148 10.22 17.73 6.41
N LEU A 149 11.06 18.73 6.12
CA LEU A 149 12.10 18.63 5.09
C LEU A 149 13.14 17.55 5.43
N ALA A 150 13.54 17.44 6.70
CA ALA A 150 14.42 16.37 7.16
C ALA A 150 13.78 15.00 6.94
N GLY A 151 12.48 14.88 7.25
CA GLY A 151 11.69 13.68 6.98
C GLY A 151 11.68 13.31 5.50
N VAL A 152 11.40 14.27 4.60
CA VAL A 152 11.45 14.06 3.15
C VAL A 152 12.82 13.55 2.71
N GLY A 153 13.90 14.17 3.17
CA GLY A 153 15.26 13.78 2.80
C GLY A 153 15.61 12.35 3.25
N ILE A 154 15.35 12.03 4.52
CA ILE A 154 15.62 10.70 5.08
C ILE A 154 14.78 9.63 4.37
N GLY A 155 13.48 9.90 4.18
CA GLY A 155 12.58 8.95 3.56
C GLY A 155 12.91 8.69 2.10
N GLY A 156 13.24 9.75 1.34
CA GLY A 156 13.64 9.63 -0.07
C GLY A 156 14.91 8.81 -0.24
N LEU A 157 15.91 9.00 0.62
CA LEU A 157 17.15 8.21 0.59
C LEU A 157 16.91 6.73 0.95
N ALA A 158 16.14 6.46 2.00
CA ALA A 158 15.90 5.10 2.48
C ALA A 158 15.13 4.24 1.45
N CYS A 159 14.01 4.76 0.93
CA CYS A 159 13.23 4.04 -0.08
C CYS A 159 13.85 4.13 -1.48
N GLY A 160 14.66 5.14 -1.78
CA GLY A 160 15.44 5.17 -3.02
C GLY A 160 16.41 3.99 -3.11
N ALA A 161 17.09 3.65 -2.00
CA ALA A 161 18.03 2.53 -1.97
C ALA A 161 17.36 1.14 -1.93
N LEU A 162 16.22 1.02 -1.24
CA LEU A 162 15.58 -0.26 -0.92
C LEU A 162 14.26 -0.50 -1.67
N GLY A 163 13.84 0.44 -2.51
CA GLY A 163 12.53 0.47 -3.14
C GLY A 163 11.39 0.81 -2.16
N TYR A 164 10.15 0.71 -2.64
CA TYR A 164 8.96 1.04 -1.84
C TYR A 164 8.78 0.16 -0.59
N ALA A 165 9.41 -1.02 -0.55
CA ALA A 165 9.32 -1.97 0.56
C ALA A 165 9.94 -1.46 1.87
N ALA A 166 10.79 -0.42 1.84
CA ALA A 166 11.34 0.19 3.05
C ALA A 166 10.40 1.21 3.72
N ALA A 167 9.29 1.60 3.07
CA ALA A 167 8.35 2.59 3.62
C ALA A 167 7.84 2.26 5.05
N PRO A 168 7.53 1.00 5.40
CA PRO A 168 7.15 0.63 6.78
C PRO A 168 8.27 0.86 7.81
N THR A 169 9.54 0.77 7.42
CA THR A 169 10.67 0.96 8.34
C THR A 169 10.84 2.43 8.76
N ILE A 170 10.55 3.37 7.84
CA ILE A 170 10.57 4.82 8.11
C ILE A 170 9.56 5.18 9.23
N VAL A 171 8.38 4.56 9.20
CA VAL A 171 7.36 4.75 10.24
C VAL A 171 7.87 4.25 11.59
N SER A 172 8.42 3.04 11.62
CA SER A 172 8.89 2.41 12.86
C SER A 172 10.04 3.16 13.55
N ALA A 173 10.90 3.85 12.79
CA ALA A 173 12.08 4.53 13.32
C ALA A 173 11.78 5.82 14.10
N THR A 174 10.59 6.41 13.93
CA THR A 174 10.26 7.73 14.51
C THR A 174 9.40 7.65 15.77
N GLY A 175 8.92 6.46 16.14
CA GLY A 175 8.05 6.26 17.30
C GLY A 175 6.66 6.89 17.17
N VAL A 176 6.33 7.45 16.00
CA VAL A 176 5.00 7.99 15.69
C VAL A 176 4.10 6.82 15.32
N ALA A 177 3.21 6.42 16.23
CA ALA A 177 2.18 5.44 15.93
C ALA A 177 1.16 6.02 14.92
N GLY A 178 0.59 5.19 14.04
CA GLY A 178 -0.56 5.57 13.21
C GLY A 178 -0.31 5.98 11.78
N ILE A 179 0.93 5.98 11.30
CA ILE A 179 1.19 6.19 9.88
C ILE A 179 1.24 4.83 9.19
N SER A 180 0.36 4.60 8.22
CA SER A 180 0.35 3.39 7.41
C SER A 180 0.61 3.69 5.95
N VAL A 181 1.36 2.81 5.30
CA VAL A 181 1.68 2.88 3.88
C VAL A 181 1.19 1.61 3.24
N THR A 182 0.28 1.73 2.28
CA THR A 182 -0.25 0.61 1.49
C THR A 182 -0.07 0.91 0.01
N SER A 183 -0.37 -0.06 -0.86
CA SER A 183 -0.43 0.17 -2.31
C SER A 183 -1.48 1.23 -2.72
N ALA A 184 -2.45 1.52 -1.84
CA ALA A 184 -3.48 2.54 -2.07
C ALA A 184 -3.06 3.95 -1.63
N GLY A 185 -1.90 4.12 -0.98
CA GLY A 185 -1.39 5.42 -0.54
C GLY A 185 -0.93 5.46 0.92
N VAL A 186 -0.69 6.68 1.41
CA VAL A 186 -0.25 6.95 2.79
C VAL A 186 -1.44 7.43 3.61
N SER A 187 -1.68 6.79 4.75
CA SER A 187 -2.73 7.14 5.70
C SER A 187 -2.11 7.55 7.03
N THR A 188 -2.72 8.55 7.68
CA THR A 188 -2.38 8.99 9.04
C THR A 188 -3.17 8.23 10.10
N THR A 189 -3.82 7.13 9.74
CA THR A 189 -4.45 6.19 10.68
C THR A 189 -3.72 4.86 10.68
N ALA A 190 -3.68 4.21 11.85
CA ALA A 190 -2.97 2.94 12.03
C ALA A 190 -3.42 1.85 11.04
N ALA A 191 -2.46 1.11 10.49
CA ALA A 191 -2.74 -0.06 9.67
C ALA A 191 -3.11 -1.28 10.53
N LEU A 192 -3.86 -2.21 9.94
CA LEU A 192 -4.03 -3.55 10.49
C LEU A 192 -2.66 -4.16 10.80
N GLY A 193 -2.53 -4.81 11.95
CA GLY A 193 -1.27 -5.36 12.47
C GLY A 193 -0.47 -4.39 13.37
N THR A 194 -0.85 -3.12 13.48
CA THR A 194 -0.18 -2.17 14.38
C THR A 194 -0.41 -2.56 15.84
N SER A 195 0.66 -2.73 16.63
CA SER A 195 0.58 -3.07 18.06
C SER A 195 0.52 -1.81 18.93
N PHE A 196 -0.42 -1.80 19.88
CA PHE A 196 -0.59 -0.77 20.92
C PHE A 196 -0.18 -1.32 22.30
N GLY A 197 0.80 -2.24 22.32
CA GLY A 197 1.26 -2.89 23.54
C GLY A 197 0.13 -3.65 24.23
N LYS A 198 -0.14 -3.33 25.50
CA LYS A 198 -1.17 -4.01 26.31
C LYS A 198 -2.60 -3.80 25.81
N LEU A 199 -2.85 -2.77 24.99
CA LEU A 199 -4.17 -2.50 24.43
C LEU A 199 -4.53 -3.43 23.28
N GLY A 200 -3.53 -4.06 22.65
CA GLY A 200 -3.72 -5.07 21.61
C GLY A 200 -3.18 -4.66 20.25
N THR A 201 -3.35 -5.54 19.28
CA THR A 201 -2.96 -5.34 17.87
C THR A 201 -4.19 -5.03 17.03
N LEU A 202 -4.12 -4.02 16.16
CA LEU A 202 -5.23 -3.63 15.30
C LEU A 202 -5.59 -4.74 14.32
N ILE A 203 -6.84 -5.19 14.35
CA ILE A 203 -7.40 -6.22 13.47
C ILE A 203 -8.61 -5.68 12.72
N GLU A 204 -8.98 -6.37 11.64
CA GLU A 204 -10.19 -6.04 10.89
C GLU A 204 -11.43 -6.30 11.76
N ASN A 205 -12.33 -5.31 11.81
CA ASN A 205 -13.63 -5.49 12.46
C ASN A 205 -14.68 -5.88 11.42
N ASN A 206 -15.13 -7.12 11.45
CA ASN A 206 -16.19 -7.62 10.56
C ASN A 206 -17.60 -7.19 10.99
N GLY A 207 -17.74 -6.44 12.09
CA GLY A 207 -19.02 -5.91 12.59
C GLY A 207 -19.99 -6.98 13.09
N ARG A 208 -19.54 -8.24 13.21
CA ARG A 208 -20.36 -9.41 13.56
C ARG A 208 -20.24 -9.86 15.02
N GLN A 209 -19.57 -9.08 15.87
CA GLN A 209 -19.44 -9.44 17.28
C GLN A 209 -20.82 -9.38 17.95
N LEU A 210 -21.35 -10.54 18.33
CA LEU A 210 -22.60 -10.65 19.08
C LEU A 210 -22.29 -10.57 20.57
N ILE A 211 -22.98 -9.66 21.26
CA ILE A 211 -22.86 -9.50 22.71
C ILE A 211 -23.93 -10.35 23.39
N ASP A 212 -23.50 -11.14 24.34
CA ASP A 212 -24.37 -11.94 25.20
C ASP A 212 -24.38 -11.32 26.61
N TRP A 213 -25.40 -10.48 26.84
CA TRP A 213 -25.59 -9.79 28.11
C TRP A 213 -25.81 -10.74 29.28
N SER A 214 -26.31 -11.97 29.06
CA SER A 214 -26.54 -12.96 30.12
C SER A 214 -25.24 -13.45 30.77
N LYS A 215 -24.13 -13.40 30.02
CA LYS A 215 -22.79 -13.79 30.50
C LYS A 215 -22.04 -12.65 31.20
N THR A 216 -22.55 -11.42 31.07
CA THR A 216 -21.94 -10.24 31.67
C THR A 216 -22.34 -10.14 33.15
N THR A 217 -21.34 -10.08 34.03
CA THR A 217 -21.60 -10.04 35.48
C THR A 217 -22.28 -8.73 35.89
N TRP A 218 -23.17 -8.77 36.89
CA TRP A 218 -23.81 -7.57 37.43
C TRP A 218 -22.81 -6.49 37.88
N HIS A 219 -21.68 -6.90 38.47
CA HIS A 219 -20.61 -5.98 38.85
C HIS A 219 -20.02 -5.24 37.64
N ALA A 220 -19.81 -5.92 36.52
CA ALA A 220 -19.35 -5.27 35.29
C ALA A 220 -20.39 -4.29 34.75
N LEU A 221 -21.67 -4.68 34.70
CA LEU A 221 -22.77 -3.81 34.25
C LEU A 221 -22.85 -2.52 35.06
N LYS A 222 -22.85 -2.62 36.39
CA LYS A 222 -22.87 -1.46 37.28
C LYS A 222 -21.65 -0.54 37.06
N ARG A 223 -20.46 -1.11 36.86
CA ARG A 223 -19.23 -0.33 36.62
C ARG A 223 -19.23 0.38 35.27
N MET A 224 -19.88 -0.20 34.26
CA MET A 224 -20.04 0.42 32.94
C MET A 224 -21.07 1.56 32.99
N GLU A 225 -22.17 1.36 33.69
CA GLU A 225 -23.19 2.38 33.93
C GLU A 225 -22.64 3.58 34.73
N GLU A 226 -21.88 3.32 35.80
CA GLU A 226 -21.16 4.35 36.57
C GLU A 226 -20.19 5.18 35.69
N ARG A 227 -19.73 4.62 34.57
CA ARG A 227 -18.84 5.26 33.60
C ARG A 227 -19.57 5.76 32.35
N GLY A 228 -20.89 5.88 32.40
CA GLY A 228 -21.71 6.41 31.32
C GLY A 228 -21.85 5.52 30.09
N ALA A 229 -21.38 4.27 30.14
CA ALA A 229 -21.45 3.34 29.02
C ALA A 229 -22.74 2.51 29.09
N THR A 230 -23.69 2.80 28.21
CA THR A 230 -24.94 2.03 28.10
C THR A 230 -24.78 0.81 27.21
N GLN A 231 -25.68 -0.19 27.34
CA GLN A 231 -25.66 -1.39 26.52
C GLN A 231 -25.75 -1.09 25.02
N SER A 232 -26.61 -0.14 24.64
CA SER A 232 -26.77 0.31 23.24
C SER A 232 -25.47 0.91 22.69
N MET A 233 -24.78 1.73 23.47
CA MET A 233 -23.49 2.32 23.06
C MET A 233 -22.46 1.23 22.80
N ILE A 234 -22.37 0.24 23.68
CA ILE A 234 -21.41 -0.87 23.57
C ILE A 234 -21.70 -1.71 22.31
N GLU A 235 -22.97 -1.98 22.00
CA GLU A 235 -23.36 -2.67 20.77
C GLU A 235 -22.98 -1.88 19.52
N VAL A 236 -23.13 -0.55 19.54
CA VAL A 236 -22.69 0.33 18.45
C VAL A 236 -21.17 0.27 18.32
N TRP A 237 -20.43 0.43 19.42
CA TRP A 237 -18.97 0.41 19.42
C TRP A 237 -18.40 -0.92 18.92
N ALA A 238 -19.02 -2.05 19.29
CA ALA A 238 -18.64 -3.37 18.79
C ALA A 238 -18.83 -3.51 17.26
N LYS A 239 -19.88 -2.89 16.72
CA LYS A 239 -20.20 -2.93 15.28
C LYS A 239 -19.36 -1.97 14.45
N THR A 240 -19.11 -0.76 14.94
CA THR A 240 -18.53 0.35 14.14
C THR A 240 -17.10 0.71 14.53
N GLY A 241 -16.65 0.32 15.73
CA GLY A 241 -15.35 0.67 16.26
C GLY A 241 -14.18 -0.06 15.60
N LYS A 242 -12.98 0.47 15.82
CA LYS A 242 -11.72 -0.20 15.47
C LYS A 242 -11.44 -1.30 16.50
N ALA A 243 -11.08 -2.50 16.04
CA ALA A 243 -10.88 -3.66 16.91
C ALA A 243 -9.40 -3.89 17.20
N LEU A 244 -9.03 -3.94 18.48
CA LEU A 244 -7.68 -4.27 18.95
C LEU A 244 -7.69 -5.63 19.64
N GLN A 245 -7.02 -6.62 19.06
CA GLN A 245 -6.85 -7.96 19.64
C GLN A 245 -5.89 -7.91 20.82
N GLN A 246 -6.38 -8.16 22.03
CA GLN A 246 -5.57 -8.26 23.25
C GLN A 246 -5.01 -9.68 23.43
N SER A 247 -4.14 -9.86 24.42
CA SER A 247 -3.65 -11.17 24.81
C SER A 247 -4.81 -12.10 25.21
N GLY A 248 -4.88 -13.27 24.58
CA GLY A 248 -5.95 -14.24 24.77
C GLY A 248 -7.09 -14.03 23.77
N ASP A 249 -8.32 -14.14 24.23
CA ASP A 249 -9.53 -14.15 23.40
C ASP A 249 -10.32 -12.84 23.48
N LYS A 250 -9.70 -11.78 24.00
CA LYS A 250 -10.33 -10.47 24.23
C LYS A 250 -10.05 -9.51 23.10
N VAL A 251 -11.07 -8.78 22.69
CA VAL A 251 -10.99 -7.72 21.69
C VAL A 251 -11.49 -6.42 22.32
N LEU A 252 -10.66 -5.38 22.20
CA LEU A 252 -11.00 -4.03 22.60
C LEU A 252 -11.53 -3.28 21.37
N TYR A 253 -12.81 -2.90 21.41
CA TYR A 253 -13.46 -2.06 20.42
C TYR A 253 -13.33 -0.61 20.84
N VAL A 254 -12.73 0.20 19.98
CA VAL A 254 -12.40 1.60 20.25
C VAL A 254 -13.20 2.49 19.31
N THR A 255 -13.79 3.56 19.85
CA THR A 255 -14.43 4.66 19.10
C THR A 255 -14.02 6.01 19.70
N LYS A 256 -14.31 7.13 19.01
CA LYS A 256 -14.08 8.47 19.57
C LYS A 256 -14.92 8.75 20.83
N GLU A 257 -16.02 8.03 21.03
CA GLU A 257 -16.99 8.26 22.12
C GLU A 257 -16.78 7.35 23.33
N GLY A 258 -16.02 6.27 23.17
CA GLY A 258 -15.80 5.29 24.23
C GLY A 258 -15.20 3.98 23.73
N VAL A 259 -14.96 3.07 24.68
CA VAL A 259 -14.36 1.77 24.40
C VAL A 259 -15.06 0.64 25.13
N ALA A 260 -15.00 -0.56 24.55
CA ALA A 260 -15.52 -1.79 25.17
C ALA A 260 -14.58 -2.98 24.94
N VAL A 261 -14.31 -3.75 25.99
CA VAL A 261 -13.57 -5.02 25.92
C VAL A 261 -14.57 -6.17 25.96
N ILE A 262 -14.54 -7.00 24.92
CA ILE A 262 -15.45 -8.13 24.74
C ILE A 262 -14.61 -9.38 24.49
N ASP A 263 -14.97 -10.50 25.10
CA ASP A 263 -14.31 -11.79 24.88
C ASP A 263 -14.94 -12.59 23.72
N SER A 264 -14.34 -13.74 23.40
CA SER A 264 -14.76 -14.60 22.28
C SER A 264 -16.18 -15.15 22.43
N ILE A 265 -16.70 -15.23 23.66
CA ILE A 265 -18.03 -15.76 23.96
C ILE A 265 -19.11 -14.67 24.04
N GLY A 266 -18.76 -13.43 23.72
CA GLY A 266 -19.67 -12.28 23.67
C GLY A 266 -19.89 -11.59 25.02
N LYS A 267 -19.10 -11.91 26.05
CA LYS A 267 -19.22 -11.29 27.37
C LYS A 267 -18.46 -9.97 27.41
N VAL A 268 -19.10 -8.93 27.93
CA VAL A 268 -18.47 -7.63 28.12
C VAL A 268 -17.68 -7.62 29.42
N ILE A 269 -16.37 -7.40 29.34
CA ILE A 269 -15.48 -7.35 30.50
C ILE A 269 -15.50 -5.97 31.14
N THR A 270 -15.37 -4.93 30.32
CA THR A 270 -15.38 -3.53 30.77
C THR A 270 -15.70 -2.61 29.60
N ALA A 271 -16.35 -1.49 29.88
CA ALA A 271 -16.58 -0.40 28.94
C ALA A 271 -16.58 0.94 29.67
N TYR A 272 -16.25 2.02 28.96
CA TYR A 272 -16.25 3.38 29.48
C TYR A 272 -16.28 4.42 28.36
N THR A 273 -16.87 5.58 28.63
CA THR A 273 -16.95 6.69 27.69
C THR A 273 -15.64 7.46 27.58
N SER A 274 -15.56 8.35 26.59
CA SER A 274 -14.45 9.25 26.35
C SER A 274 -14.08 10.13 27.55
N ASP A 275 -15.02 10.37 28.48
CA ASP A 275 -14.78 11.15 29.70
C ASP A 275 -13.72 10.52 30.61
N TYR A 276 -13.49 9.21 30.45
CA TYR A 276 -12.51 8.44 31.22
C TYR A 276 -11.22 8.14 30.43
N PHE A 277 -11.02 8.77 29.26
CA PHE A 277 -9.81 8.57 28.48
C PHE A 277 -8.62 9.27 29.14
N ASP A 278 -7.67 8.47 29.61
CA ASP A 278 -6.37 8.96 30.05
C ASP A 278 -5.52 9.44 28.86
N ALA A 279 -4.40 10.11 29.15
CA ALA A 279 -3.53 10.68 28.11
C ALA A 279 -3.03 9.62 27.11
N ASN A 280 -2.86 8.37 27.55
CA ASN A 280 -2.43 7.27 26.68
C ASN A 280 -3.57 6.85 25.73
N MET A 281 -4.80 6.70 26.24
CA MET A 281 -5.96 6.39 25.43
C MET A 281 -6.25 7.52 24.43
N GLN A 282 -6.11 8.79 24.83
CA GLN A 282 -6.27 9.93 23.91
C GLN A 282 -5.29 9.86 22.73
N GLN A 283 -4.01 9.51 22.98
CA GLN A 283 -3.03 9.29 21.91
C GLN A 283 -3.43 8.13 20.99
N VAL A 284 -3.95 7.04 21.54
CA VAL A 284 -4.45 5.89 20.77
C VAL A 284 -5.63 6.28 19.89
N ILE A 285 -6.55 7.11 20.39
CA ILE A 285 -7.69 7.63 19.61
C ILE A 285 -7.22 8.50 18.45
N GLU A 286 -6.30 9.46 18.69
CA GLU A 286 -5.71 10.27 17.62
C GLU A 286 -5.01 9.38 16.57
N THR A 287 -4.36 8.30 17.01
CA THR A 287 -3.65 7.35 16.16
C THR A 287 -4.59 6.49 15.30
N LEU A 288 -5.72 6.06 15.86
CA LEU A 288 -6.69 5.18 15.19
C LEU A 288 -7.63 5.94 14.26
N PHE A 289 -7.96 7.18 14.58
CA PHE A 289 -9.00 7.95 13.90
C PHE A 289 -8.51 9.26 13.26
N GLY A 290 -7.22 9.61 13.43
CA GLY A 290 -6.70 10.92 13.08
C GLY A 290 -7.12 12.00 14.08
N ARG A 291 -6.50 13.18 13.98
CA ARG A 291 -7.00 14.40 14.61
C ARG A 291 -8.31 14.85 13.95
#